data_AF-B8BF93-F1
#
_entry.id   AF-B8BF93-F1
#
_cell.length_a   1.000
_cell.length_b   1.000
_cell.length_c   1.000
_cell.angle_alpha   90.00
_cell.angle_beta   90.00
_cell.angle_gamma   90.00
#
_symmetry.space_group_name_H-M   'P 1'
#
loop_
_entity.id
_entity.type
_entity.pdbx_description
1 polymer ?
#
loop_
_entity_poly.entity_id
_entity_poly.type
_entity_poly.pdbx_seq_one_letter_code
_entity_poly.pdbx_strand_id
1 'polypeptide(L)' 'MWDAYVALQTWRREAIFSDPNNLTTDWVGSDVCNYSGVFCALLPWDRQVVAVAGVEPGRSGIEWRWGGQI' A
#
# COMPACT_ATOMS: atom_id res chain seq x y z
N MET A 1 -11.84 -5.22 -2.12
CA MET A 1 -10.51 -4.62 -2.43
C MET A 1 -10.56 -3.21 -3.02
N TRP A 2 -11.66 -2.75 -3.64
CA TRP A 2 -11.70 -1.42 -4.28
C TRP A 2 -11.32 -0.26 -3.34
N ASP A 3 -11.85 -0.24 -2.11
CA ASP A 3 -11.55 0.84 -1.16
C ASP A 3 -10.06 0.86 -0.80
N ALA A 4 -9.44 -0.31 -0.63
CA ALA A 4 -8.00 -0.42 -0.41
C ALA A 4 -7.18 0.07 -1.61
N TYR A 5 -7.63 -0.23 -2.84
CA TYR A 5 -7.01 0.31 -4.05
C TYR A 5 -7.05 1.84 -4.06
N VAL A 6 -8.22 2.44 -3.82
CA VAL A 6 -8.38 3.90 -3.79
C VAL A 6 -7.49 4.52 -2.70
N ALA A 7 -7.46 3.93 -1.50
CA ALA A 7 -6.63 4.40 -0.41
C ALA A 7 -5.13 4.36 -0.75
N LEU A 8 -4.63 3.24 -1.28
CA LEU A 8 -3.21 3.09 -1.64
C LEU A 8 -2.81 3.99 -2.80
N GLN A 9 -3.67 4.17 -3.81
CA GLN A 9 -3.39 5.10 -4.92
C GLN A 9 -3.35 6.55 -4.46
N THR A 10 -4.25 6.92 -3.54
CA THR A 10 -4.23 8.24 -2.92
C THR A 10 -2.95 8.43 -2.12
N TRP A 11 -2.60 7.44 -1.29
CA TRP A 11 -1.37 7.49 -0.49
C TRP A 11 -0.11 7.61 -1.35
N ARG A 12 -0.02 6.83 -2.45
CA ARG A 12 1.07 6.89 -3.43
C ARG A 12 1.22 8.27 -4.07
N ARG A 13 0.13 8.98 -4.30
CA ARG A 13 0.17 10.32 -4.93
C ARG A 13 0.48 11.43 -3.93
N GLU A 14 -0.11 11.36 -2.75
CA GLU A 14 -0.10 12.48 -1.80
C GLU A 14 1.08 12.41 -0.82
N ALA A 15 1.50 11.20 -0.43
CA ALA A 15 2.47 11.01 0.63
C ALA A 15 3.80 10.41 0.17
N ILE A 16 3.88 9.70 -0.96
CA ILE A 16 5.17 9.22 -1.47
C ILE A 16 5.86 10.36 -2.21
N PHE A 17 6.97 10.83 -1.65
CA PHE A 17 7.82 11.84 -2.28
C PHE A 17 8.77 11.19 -3.29
N SER A 18 9.41 10.07 -2.90
CA SER A 18 10.35 9.34 -3.74
C SER A 18 10.25 7.84 -3.50
N ASP A 19 10.45 7.06 -4.55
CA ASP A 19 10.48 5.59 -4.54
C ASP A 19 11.69 5.10 -5.36
N PRO A 20 12.92 5.29 -4.87
CA PRO A 20 14.16 5.01 -5.60
C PRO A 20 14.34 3.53 -5.93
N ASN A 21 13.64 2.65 -5.22
CA ASN A 21 13.71 1.20 -5.38
C ASN A 21 12.51 0.62 -6.10
N ASN A 22 11.65 1.45 -6.70
CA ASN A 22 10.50 1.03 -7.51
C ASN A 22 9.52 0.10 -6.76
N LEU A 23 9.37 0.27 -5.45
CA LEU A 23 8.57 -0.61 -4.58
C LEU A 23 7.06 -0.47 -4.82
N THR A 24 6.61 0.63 -5.42
CA THR A 24 5.19 0.89 -5.73
C THR A 24 4.88 0.78 -7.22
N THR A 25 5.80 0.25 -8.02
CA THR A 25 5.60 0.12 -9.47
C THR A 25 4.55 -0.91 -9.84
N ASP A 26 4.38 -1.94 -9.02
CA ASP A 26 3.36 -2.98 -9.13
C ASP A 26 2.02 -2.59 -8.49
N TRP A 27 1.91 -1.39 -7.90
CA TRP A 27 0.65 -0.85 -7.37
C TRP A 27 -0.26 -0.36 -8.50
N VAL A 28 -0.69 -1.28 -9.35
CA VAL A 28 -1.55 -1.05 -10.52
C VAL A 28 -2.64 -2.12 -10.59
N GLY A 29 -3.88 -1.68 -10.81
CA GLY A 29 -5.04 -2.58 -10.94
C GLY A 29 -5.75 -2.86 -9.61
N SER A 30 -6.80 -3.67 -9.63
CA SER A 30 -7.63 -3.92 -8.44
C SER A 30 -7.11 -5.05 -7.54
N ASP A 31 -6.06 -5.77 -7.95
CA ASP A 31 -5.49 -6.90 -7.22
C ASP A 31 -4.48 -6.46 -6.16
N VAL A 32 -4.99 -5.73 -5.17
CA VAL A 32 -4.21 -5.08 -4.11
C VAL A 32 -3.38 -6.06 -3.27
N CYS A 33 -3.79 -7.32 -3.16
CA CYS A 33 -3.04 -8.32 -2.40
C CYS A 33 -1.75 -8.77 -3.09
N ASN A 34 -1.62 -8.49 -4.39
CA ASN A 34 -0.43 -8.83 -5.15
C ASN A 34 0.58 -7.68 -5.19
N TYR A 35 0.31 -6.57 -4.50
CA TYR A 35 1.19 -5.42 -4.42
C TYR A 35 2.37 -5.68 -3.48
N SER A 36 3.55 -5.21 -3.86
CA SER A 36 4.75 -5.24 -3.02
C SER A 36 4.51 -4.50 -1.71
N GLY A 37 4.85 -5.16 -0.59
CA GLY A 37 4.71 -4.62 0.76
C GLY A 37 3.28 -4.60 1.31
N VAL A 38 2.28 -5.12 0.59
CA VAL A 38 0.90 -5.24 1.08
C VAL A 38 0.64 -6.67 1.54
N PHE A 39 0.09 -6.83 2.74
CA PHE A 39 -0.23 -8.13 3.32
C PHE A 39 -1.74 -8.24 3.50
N CYS A 40 -2.33 -9.26 2.87
CA CYS A 40 -3.75 -9.58 3.02
C CYS A 40 -3.96 -10.77 3.95
N ALA A 41 -5.07 -10.75 4.68
CA ALA A 41 -5.50 -11.88 5.51
C ALA A 41 -7.02 -12.01 5.49
N LEU A 42 -7.50 -13.19 5.88
CA LEU A 42 -8.91 -13.42 6.15
C LEU A 42 -9.35 -12.62 7.38
N LEU A 43 -10.57 -12.10 7.37
CA LEU A 43 -11.12 -11.45 8.57
C LEU A 43 -11.25 -12.46 9.72
N PRO A 44 -10.95 -12.07 10.97
CA PRO A 44 -11.07 -12.98 12.12
C PRO A 44 -12.48 -13.51 12.35
N TRP A 45 -13.50 -12.72 12.01
CA TRP A 45 -14.92 -13.01 12.21
C TRP A 45 -15.65 -13.48 10.95
N ASP A 46 -15.05 -13.33 9.77
CA ASP A 46 -15.61 -13.82 8.51
C ASP A 46 -14.47 -14.30 7.58
N ARG A 47 -14.25 -15.61 7.59
CA ARG A 47 -13.18 -16.26 6.82
C ARG A 47 -13.51 -16.39 5.33
N GLN A 48 -14.60 -15.82 4.84
CA GLN A 48 -14.89 -15.71 3.41
C GLN A 48 -14.43 -14.37 2.82
N VAL A 49 -14.11 -13.39 3.67
CA VAL A 49 -13.68 -12.06 3.26
C VAL A 49 -12.19 -11.90 3.47
N VAL A 50 -11.47 -11.53 2.41
CA VAL A 50 -10.06 -11.13 2.46
C VAL A 50 -9.99 -9.60 2.58
N ALA A 51 -9.17 -9.11 3.49
CA ALA A 51 -8.88 -7.69 3.68
C ALA A 51 -7.37 -7.44 3.74
N VAL A 52 -6.96 -6.20 3.53
CA VAL A 52 -5.58 -5.77 3.80
C VAL A 52 -5.39 -5.77 5.31
N ALA A 53 -4.44 -6.57 5.79
CA ALA A 53 -4.08 -6.71 7.20
C ALA A 53 -2.91 -5.80 7.59
N GLY A 54 -2.06 -5.41 6.63
CA GLY A 54 -0.95 -4.51 6.87
C GLY A 54 -0.32 -4.01 5.58
N VAL A 55 0.36 -2.87 5.68
CA VAL A 55 1.19 -2.33 4.59
C VAL A 55 2.54 -1.96 5.18
N GLU A 56 3.54 -2.75 4.80
CA GLU A 56 4.92 -2.58 5.24
C GLU A 56 5.84 -2.76 4.03
N PRO A 57 6.06 -1.69 3.24
CA PRO A 57 7.05 -1.71 2.14
C PRO A 57 8.51 -1.81 2.62
N GLY A 58 8.72 -2.02 3.93
CA GLY A 58 10.01 -2.15 4.60
C GLY A 58 10.72 -0.81 4.82
N ARG A 59 11.85 -0.84 5.54
CA ARG A 59 12.77 0.30 5.79
C ARG A 59 13.53 0.75 4.51
N SER A 60 12.98 0.42 3.35
CA SER A 60 13.69 0.08 2.12
C SER A 60 13.75 1.23 1.11
N GLY A 61 13.53 2.48 1.52
CA GLY A 61 13.84 3.64 0.69
C GLY A 61 12.66 4.43 0.11
N ILE A 62 11.39 4.09 0.39
CA ILE A 62 10.30 5.02 0.08
C ILE A 62 10.46 6.26 1.00
N GLU A 63 10.64 7.42 0.39
CA GLU A 63 10.67 8.70 1.09
C GLU A 63 9.27 9.28 1.12
N TRP A 64 8.81 9.64 2.33
CA TRP A 64 7.46 10.15 2.54
C TRP A 64 7.48 11.67 2.71
N ARG A 65 6.53 12.35 2.09
CA ARG A 65 6.15 13.72 2.41
C ARG A 65 5.41 13.71 3.75
N TRP A 66 6.14 13.63 4.86
CA TRP A 66 5.55 13.95 6.15
C TRP A 66 5.26 15.46 6.18
N GLY A 67 4.07 15.82 6.68
CA GLY A 67 3.58 17.19 6.64
C GLY A 67 4.54 18.19 7.30
N GLY A 68 5.38 18.85 6.49
CA GLY A 68 6.10 20.05 6.89
C GLY A 68 7.64 20.02 6.92
N GLN A 69 8.35 19.16 6.19
CA GLN A 69 9.82 19.31 6.09
C GLN A 69 10.34 19.21 4.65
N ILE A 70 10.75 20.36 4.13
CA ILE A 70 11.92 20.52 3.24
C ILE A 70 13.16 20.70 4.10
#